data_AF-A0A9E4ICB1-F1
#
_entry.id   AF-A0A9E4ICB1-F1
#
_cell.length_a   1.000
_cell.length_b   1.000
_cell.length_c   1.000
_cell.angle_alpha   90.00
_cell.angle_beta   90.00
_cell.angle_gamma   90.00
#
_symmetry.space_group_name_H-M   'P 1'
#
loop_
_entity.id
_entity.type
_entity.pdbx_description
1 polymer ?
#
loop_
_entity_poly.entity_id
_entity_poly.type
_entity_poly.pdbx_seq_one_letter_code
_entity_poly.pdbx_strand_id
1 'polypeptide(L)' 'MTNGQLRIVDADGVETMAQLVQGEPYFRRAGVEHNVINDDDKPNAFIEVELK' A
#
# COMPACT_ATOMS: atom_id res chain seq x y z
N MET A 1 -6.12 12.10 1.02
CA MET A 1 -4.96 11.23 0.69
C MET A 1 -3.72 11.87 1.26
N THR A 2 -2.77 11.09 1.78
CA THR A 2 -1.54 11.56 2.43
C THR A 2 -0.30 11.14 1.63
N ASN A 3 0.83 11.83 1.85
CA ASN A 3 2.15 11.31 1.49
C ASN A 3 2.67 10.45 2.64
N GLY A 4 3.26 9.29 2.32
CA GLY A 4 3.83 8.40 3.33
C GLY A 4 4.47 7.15 2.74
N GLN A 5 4.84 6.23 3.62
CA GLN A 5 5.41 4.93 3.30
C GLN A 5 4.54 3.82 3.90
N LEU A 6 4.29 2.79 3.10
CA LEU A 6 3.62 1.56 3.52
C LEU A 6 4.63 0.43 3.47
N ARG A 7 4.70 -0.35 4.55
CA ARG A 7 5.39 -1.64 4.55
C ARG A 7 4.40 -2.72 4.15
N ILE A 8 4.75 -3.49 3.13
CA ILE A 8 3.93 -4.57 2.58
C ILE A 8 4.66 -5.88 2.83
N VAL A 9 3.98 -6.79 3.53
CA VAL A 9 4.46 -8.17 3.74
C VAL A 9 3.63 -9.08 2.84
N ASP A 10 4.25 -9.82 1.94
CA ASP A 10 3.55 -10.79 1.09
C ASP A 10 3.30 -12.13 1.80
N ALA A 11 2.64 -13.06 1.11
CA ALA A 11 2.30 -14.38 1.64
C ALA A 11 3.52 -15.24 2.03
N ASP A 12 4.67 -15.00 1.40
CA ASP A 12 5.93 -15.68 1.71
C ASP A 12 6.70 -14.99 2.86
N GLY A 13 6.15 -13.90 3.40
CA GLY A 13 6.76 -13.08 4.44
C GLY A 13 7.81 -12.10 3.92
N VAL A 14 7.91 -11.89 2.60
CA VAL A 14 8.85 -10.93 2.01
C VAL A 14 8.33 -9.52 2.26
N GLU A 15 9.18 -8.69 2.86
CA GLU A 15 8.87 -7.30 3.14
C GLU A 15 9.31 -6.37 1.99
N THR A 16 8.44 -5.45 1.60
CA THR A 16 8.74 -4.39 0.64
C THR A 16 8.22 -3.05 1.13
N MET A 17 8.87 -1.96 0.71
CA MET A 17 8.45 -0.59 1.02
C MET A 17 7.79 0.05 -0.20
N ALA A 18 6.53 0.45 -0.06
CA ALA A 18 5.77 1.17 -1.06
C ALA A 18 5.67 2.65 -0.70
N GLN A 19 6.03 3.53 -1.63
CA GLN A 19 5.86 4.97 -1.48
C GLN A 19 4.42 5.33 -1.84
N LEU A 20 3.72 5.98 -0.91
CA LEU A 20 2.42 6.59 -1.15
C LEU A 20 2.64 8.07 -1.46
N VAL A 21 2.50 8.44 -2.73
CA VAL A 21 2.59 9.83 -3.19
C VAL A 21 1.18 10.34 -3.49
N GLN A 22 0.79 11.43 -2.83
CA GLN A 22 -0.53 12.02 -2.95
C GLN A 22 -0.79 12.45 -4.39
N GLY A 23 -1.85 11.89 -4.98
CA GLY A 23 -2.26 12.20 -6.35
C GLY A 23 -1.61 11.31 -7.42
N GLU A 24 -0.72 10.39 -7.04
CA GLU A 24 -0.14 9.40 -7.95
C GLU A 24 -0.83 8.04 -7.74
N PRO A 25 -1.77 7.66 -8.64
CA PRO A 25 -2.40 6.35 -8.57
C PRO A 25 -1.43 5.26 -9.02
N TYR A 26 -1.55 4.08 -8.42
CA TYR A 26 -0.88 2.86 -8.87
C TYR A 26 -1.87 1.72 -9.02
N PHE A 27 -1.45 0.67 -9.71
CA PHE A 27 -2.30 -0.49 -9.99
C PHE A 27 -1.67 -1.78 -9.46
N ARG A 28 -2.51 -2.66 -8.93
CA ARG A 28 -2.16 -4.04 -8.55
C ARG A 28 -3.09 -5.00 -9.29
N ARG A 29 -2.56 -6.15 -9.69
CA ARG A 29 -3.35 -7.23 -10.28
C ARG A 29 -4.12 -7.95 -9.19
N ALA A 30 -5.29 -8.48 -9.54
CA ALA A 30 -6.04 -9.38 -8.65
C ALA A 30 -5.21 -10.63 -8.27
N GLY A 31 -5.50 -11.20 -7.10
CA GLY A 31 -4.80 -12.38 -6.57
C GLY A 31 -3.55 -12.08 -5.74
N VAL A 32 -3.30 -10.80 -5.41
CA VAL A 32 -2.24 -10.42 -4.47
C VAL A 32 -2.75 -10.59 -3.04
N GLU A 33 -2.07 -11.41 -2.26
CA GLU A 33 -2.21 -11.49 -0.81
C GLU A 33 -1.09 -10.68 -0.15
N HIS A 34 -1.45 -9.79 0.77
CA HIS A 34 -0.48 -9.02 1.54
C HIS A 34 -1.04 -8.52 2.87
N ASN A 35 -0.16 -8.17 3.79
CA ASN A 35 -0.45 -7.32 4.94
C ASN A 35 0.09 -5.91 4.67
N VAL A 36 -0.75 -4.88 4.81
CA VAL A 36 -0.36 -3.48 4.64
C VAL A 36 -0.21 -2.83 6.01
N ILE A 37 1.02 -2.42 6.33
CA ILE A 37 1.40 -1.83 7.61
C ILE A 37 1.71 -0.35 7.39
N ASN A 38 1.10 0.52 8.21
CA ASN A 38 1.52 1.91 8.31
C ASN A 38 2.84 1.98 9.09
N ASP A 39 3.95 2.22 8.39
CA ASP A 39 5.30 2.28 8.98
C ASP A 39 5.77 3.72 9.23
N ASP A 40 4.85 4.69 9.14
CA ASP A 40 5.07 6.10 9.47
C ASP A 40 4.64 6.44 10.91
N ASP A 41 5.19 7.55 11.43
CA ASP A 41 4.84 8.14 12.73
C ASP A 41 3.52 8.93 12.72
N LYS A 42 2.84 8.98 11.56
CA LYS A 42 1.61 9.71 11.31
C LYS A 42 0.57 8.83 10.61
N PRO A 43 -0.73 9.15 10.72
CA PRO A 43 -1.77 8.41 10.00
C PRO A 43 -1.59 8.51 8.48
N ASN A 44 -1.68 7.36 7.79
CA ASN A 44 -1.75 7.28 6.34
C ASN A 44 -3.18 7.01 5.85
N ALA A 45 -3.58 7.68 4.77
CA ALA A 45 -4.90 7.54 4.17
C ALA A 45 -4.83 7.53 2.64
N PHE A 46 -5.40 6.47 2.04
CA PHE A 46 -5.54 6.30 0.60
C PHE A 46 -6.92 5.70 0.26
N ILE A 47 -7.25 5.65 -1.02
CA ILE A 47 -8.49 5.05 -1.54
C ILE A 47 -8.09 3.90 -2.45
N GLU A 48 -8.74 2.75 -2.29
CA GLU A 48 -8.63 1.63 -3.21
C GLU A 48 -9.91 1.57 -4.07
N VAL A 49 -9.74 1.29 -5.36
CA VAL A 49 -10.85 1.17 -6.30
C VAL A 49 -10.73 -0.18 -6.99
N GLU A 50 -11.65 -1.09 -6.67
CA GLU A 50 -11.70 -2.43 -7.25
C GLU A 50 -12.54 -2.44 -8.54
N LEU A 51 -11.97 -2.95 -9.63
CA LEU A 51 -12.63 -3.08 -10.93
C LEU A 51 -13.26 -4.48 -11.06
N LYS A 52 -14.48 -4.55 -11.61
CA LYS A 52 -15.23 -5.80 -11.85
C LYS A 52 -14.93 -6.42 -13.21
#